data_AF-A0A829N7I6-F1
#
_entry.id   AF-A0A829N7I6-F1
#
_cell.length_a   1.000
_cell.length_b   1.000
_cell.length_c   1.000
_cell.angle_alpha   90.00
_cell.angle_beta   90.00
_cell.angle_gamma   90.00
#
_symmetry.space_group_name_H-M   'P 1'
#
loop_
_entity.id
_entity.type
_entity.pdbx_description
1 polymer ?
#
loop_
_entity_poly.entity_id
_entity_poly.type
_entity_poly.pdbx_seq_one_letter_code
_entity_poly.pdbx_strand_id
1 'polypeptide(L)'
;MYAVNYHRAASVADAAKLVKSGDARLLSGGMTLIPAMKTRLAAPSDLIDLSRIRELQGVKVSGKTVTIGAATTHYDVANDEKLRKACPALAHLASLIGDPAVRHKGTIGGSVANNDPAADYPAALLALGATIVTNKREISAAKFFTGLFETALKEGEIITAVSFTAPAKAAYEKFRNPASRYAIVGVFVAKGKDGVSVAVTGAGDDGVFRSKEIEAALAKNFAASALDGVKVPAKNLMTDLHASAEYRANLIAVMAKRAVAAANA
;
A
#
# COMPACT_ATOMS: atom_id res chain seq x y z
N MET A 1 -25.44 -10.13 -10.57
CA MET A 1 -24.67 -8.86 -10.67
C MET A 1 -25.60 -7.87 -11.34
N TYR A 2 -25.68 -6.62 -10.88
CA TYR A 2 -26.49 -5.61 -11.55
C TYR A 2 -25.95 -5.36 -12.97
N ALA A 3 -26.81 -4.88 -13.88
CA ALA A 3 -26.35 -4.43 -15.18
C ALA A 3 -25.36 -3.28 -14.99
N VAL A 4 -24.24 -3.33 -15.71
CA VAL A 4 -23.17 -2.34 -15.60
C VAL A 4 -22.62 -2.06 -17.00
N ASN A 5 -22.44 -0.78 -17.31
CA ASN A 5 -21.77 -0.36 -18.54
C ASN A 5 -20.27 -0.48 -18.35
N TYR A 6 -19.56 -0.92 -19.39
CA TYR A 6 -18.12 -1.09 -19.32
C TYR A 6 -17.45 -0.25 -20.41
N HIS A 7 -16.55 0.63 -19.97
CA HIS A 7 -15.82 1.57 -20.80
C HIS A 7 -14.34 1.22 -20.78
N ARG A 8 -13.69 1.31 -21.94
CA ARG A 8 -12.25 1.15 -22.07
C ARG A 8 -11.64 2.51 -22.34
N ALA A 9 -10.98 3.08 -21.34
CA ALA A 9 -10.31 4.37 -21.51
C ALA A 9 -9.02 4.20 -22.33
N ALA A 10 -8.84 5.06 -23.33
CA ALA A 10 -7.63 5.08 -24.15
C ALA A 10 -6.46 5.85 -23.50
N SER A 11 -6.76 6.72 -22.55
CA SER A 11 -5.79 7.56 -21.82
C SER A 11 -6.32 7.97 -20.45
N VAL A 12 -5.46 8.53 -19.60
CA VAL A 12 -5.89 9.12 -18.31
C VAL A 12 -6.89 10.26 -18.52
N ALA A 13 -6.69 11.09 -19.55
CA ALA A 13 -7.59 12.20 -19.86
C ALA A 13 -8.97 11.71 -20.31
N ASP A 14 -9.00 10.61 -21.07
CA ASP A 14 -10.24 9.95 -21.50
C ASP A 14 -10.99 9.35 -20.30
N ALA A 15 -10.29 8.60 -19.44
CA ALA A 15 -10.85 8.08 -18.20
C ALA A 15 -11.44 9.20 -17.32
N ALA A 16 -10.73 10.31 -17.16
CA ALA A 16 -11.20 11.44 -16.35
C ALA A 16 -12.45 12.14 -16.90
N LYS A 17 -12.72 12.04 -18.22
CA LYS A 17 -13.98 12.50 -18.81
C LYS A 17 -15.13 11.56 -18.49
N LEU A 18 -14.88 10.25 -18.49
CA LEU A 18 -15.87 9.22 -18.20
C LEU A 18 -16.28 9.19 -16.71
N VAL A 19 -15.36 9.51 -15.78
CA VAL A 19 -15.68 9.53 -14.33
C VAL A 19 -16.72 10.61 -13.98
N LYS A 20 -16.97 11.58 -14.85
CA LYS A 20 -17.93 12.68 -14.58
C LYS A 20 -19.41 12.27 -14.61
N SER A 21 -19.73 11.03 -14.98
CA SER A 21 -21.12 10.55 -15.04
C SER A 21 -21.45 9.64 -13.85
N GLY A 22 -22.33 10.09 -12.95
CA GLY A 22 -23.01 9.23 -11.97
C GLY A 22 -22.09 8.38 -11.06
N ASP A 23 -22.55 7.19 -10.68
CA ASP A 23 -21.84 6.23 -9.80
C ASP A 23 -20.80 5.40 -10.58
N ALA A 24 -20.01 6.06 -11.42
CA ALA A 24 -18.95 5.43 -12.19
C ALA A 24 -17.74 5.08 -11.30
N ARG A 25 -17.18 3.88 -11.49
CA ARG A 25 -15.98 3.43 -10.76
C ARG A 25 -14.84 3.10 -11.70
N LEU A 26 -13.65 3.52 -11.30
CA LEU A 26 -12.41 3.16 -11.99
C LEU A 26 -12.11 1.69 -11.74
N LEU A 27 -11.91 0.94 -12.82
CA LEU A 27 -11.50 -0.45 -12.78
C LEU A 27 -10.02 -0.55 -13.13
N SER A 28 -9.21 -0.96 -12.15
CA SER A 28 -7.81 -1.33 -12.39
C SER A 28 -7.69 -2.86 -12.48
N GLY A 29 -7.03 -3.51 -11.52
CA GLY A 29 -6.93 -4.97 -11.47
C GLY A 29 -8.22 -5.74 -11.16
N GLY A 30 -9.25 -5.05 -10.66
CA GLY A 30 -10.56 -5.64 -10.33
C GLY A 30 -10.58 -6.58 -9.12
N MET A 31 -9.45 -6.85 -8.47
CA MET A 31 -9.34 -7.84 -7.38
C MET A 31 -10.03 -7.44 -6.06
N THR A 32 -10.51 -6.20 -5.95
CA THR A 32 -11.34 -5.74 -4.80
C THR A 32 -12.75 -5.37 -5.26
N LEU A 33 -12.86 -4.53 -6.30
CA LEU A 33 -14.14 -4.03 -6.78
C LEU A 33 -15.03 -5.15 -7.35
N ILE A 34 -14.50 -6.09 -8.14
CA ILE A 34 -15.32 -7.16 -8.73
C ILE A 34 -15.86 -8.10 -7.64
N PRO A 35 -15.07 -8.56 -6.66
CA PRO A 35 -15.62 -9.27 -5.50
C PRO A 35 -16.74 -8.51 -4.77
N ALA A 36 -16.56 -7.20 -4.51
CA ALA A 36 -17.59 -6.37 -3.88
C ALA A 36 -18.88 -6.28 -4.72
N MET A 37 -18.76 -6.22 -6.05
CA MET A 37 -19.91 -6.26 -6.96
C MET A 37 -20.60 -7.63 -6.97
N LYS A 38 -19.84 -8.72 -6.90
CA LYS A 38 -20.40 -10.09 -6.83
C LYS A 38 -21.21 -10.30 -5.55
N THR A 39 -20.77 -9.72 -4.43
CA THR A 39 -21.49 -9.76 -3.14
C THR A 39 -22.49 -8.62 -2.95
N ARG A 40 -22.68 -7.77 -3.98
CA ARG A 40 -23.60 -6.62 -4.00
C ARG A 40 -23.31 -5.54 -2.94
N LEU A 41 -22.09 -5.49 -2.44
CA LEU A 41 -21.60 -4.38 -1.61
C LEU A 41 -21.30 -3.12 -2.43
N ALA A 42 -21.10 -3.28 -3.75
CA ALA A 42 -20.97 -2.19 -4.70
C ALA A 42 -21.84 -2.45 -5.94
N ALA A 43 -22.49 -1.42 -6.46
CA ALA A 43 -23.36 -1.51 -7.64
C ALA A 43 -23.17 -0.31 -8.59
N PRO A 44 -21.94 -0.06 -9.08
CA PRO A 44 -21.68 1.06 -9.95
C PRO A 44 -22.45 0.93 -11.27
N SER A 45 -22.91 2.05 -11.81
CA SER A 45 -23.55 2.08 -13.13
C SER A 45 -22.56 1.84 -14.26
N ASP A 46 -21.31 2.25 -14.05
CA ASP A 46 -20.26 2.27 -15.07
C ASP A 46 -18.91 1.81 -14.47
N LEU A 47 -18.20 0.97 -15.23
CA LEU A 47 -16.81 0.60 -14.95
C LEU A 47 -15.91 1.19 -16.02
N ILE A 48 -14.90 1.94 -15.60
CA ILE A 48 -13.94 2.60 -16.49
C ILE A 48 -12.60 1.89 -16.34
N ASP A 49 -12.27 1.04 -17.32
CA ASP A 49 -11.07 0.21 -17.30
C ASP A 49 -9.82 1.01 -17.65
N LEU A 50 -8.87 1.03 -16.70
CA LEU A 50 -7.56 1.67 -16.80
C LEU A 50 -6.44 0.70 -17.20
N SER A 51 -6.71 -0.61 -17.25
CA SER A 51 -5.69 -1.67 -17.36
C SER A 51 -4.90 -1.64 -18.67
N ARG A 52 -5.41 -0.96 -19.72
CA ARG A 52 -4.75 -0.85 -21.03
C ARG A 52 -3.95 0.43 -21.23
N ILE A 53 -4.01 1.36 -20.30
CA ILE A 53 -3.30 2.63 -20.43
C ILE A 53 -1.82 2.38 -20.12
N ARG A 54 -1.00 2.25 -21.18
CA ARG A 54 0.43 1.91 -21.09
C ARG A 54 1.23 2.90 -20.24
N GLU A 55 0.87 4.18 -20.26
CA GLU A 55 1.57 5.22 -19.48
C GLU A 55 1.42 5.04 -17.96
N LEU A 56 0.44 4.23 -17.51
CA LEU A 56 0.24 3.88 -16.11
C LEU A 56 1.02 2.63 -15.68
N GLN A 57 1.83 2.03 -16.55
CA GLN A 57 2.50 0.76 -16.29
C GLN A 57 4.02 0.93 -16.22
N GLY A 58 4.63 0.09 -15.37
CA GLY A 58 6.06 -0.09 -15.31
C GLY A 58 6.73 0.63 -14.15
N VAL A 59 8.01 0.30 -13.98
CA VAL A 59 8.90 0.87 -12.97
C VAL A 59 9.99 1.66 -13.67
N LYS A 60 10.19 2.89 -13.20
CA LYS A 60 11.31 3.74 -13.58
C LYS A 60 12.19 4.01 -12.37
N VAL A 61 13.49 3.81 -12.54
CA VAL A 61 14.50 4.20 -11.55
C VAL A 61 15.44 5.20 -12.21
N SER A 62 15.56 6.38 -11.62
CA SER A 62 16.42 7.48 -12.09
C SER A 62 17.25 7.99 -10.92
N GLY A 63 18.53 7.59 -10.86
CA GLY A 63 19.35 7.79 -9.68
C GLY A 63 18.74 7.08 -8.46
N LYS A 64 18.42 7.83 -7.41
CA LYS A 64 17.72 7.32 -6.21
C LYS A 64 16.21 7.43 -6.31
N THR A 65 15.65 8.08 -7.33
CA THR A 65 14.20 8.25 -7.47
C THR A 65 13.60 7.02 -8.13
N VAL A 66 12.62 6.41 -7.45
CA VAL A 66 11.81 5.30 -7.96
C VAL A 66 10.42 5.83 -8.26
N THR A 67 9.89 5.53 -9.43
CA THR A 67 8.52 5.85 -9.84
C THR A 67 7.86 4.58 -10.37
N ILE A 68 6.69 4.25 -9.86
CA ILE A 68 5.92 3.06 -10.25
C ILE A 68 4.56 3.51 -10.77
N GLY A 69 4.24 3.17 -12.02
CA GLY A 69 2.94 3.48 -12.61
C GLY A 69 1.80 2.77 -11.88
N ALA A 70 0.66 3.45 -11.73
CA ALA A 70 -0.47 2.99 -10.93
C ALA A 70 -1.10 1.66 -11.40
N ALA A 71 -1.02 1.37 -12.70
CA ALA A 71 -1.52 0.11 -13.29
C ALA A 71 -0.45 -1.01 -13.31
N THR A 72 0.72 -0.81 -12.70
CA THR A 72 1.73 -1.87 -12.55
C THR A 72 1.19 -2.96 -11.62
N THR A 73 1.20 -4.21 -12.09
CA THR A 73 0.66 -5.33 -11.32
C THR A 73 1.55 -5.64 -10.12
N HIS A 74 1.00 -6.26 -9.07
CA HIS A 74 1.81 -6.70 -7.94
C HIS A 74 2.89 -7.69 -8.37
N TYR A 75 2.61 -8.52 -9.37
CA TYR A 75 3.58 -9.42 -9.99
C TYR A 75 4.75 -8.65 -10.59
N ASP A 76 4.47 -7.63 -11.41
CA ASP A 76 5.52 -6.83 -12.05
C ASP A 76 6.32 -6.04 -11.01
N VAL A 77 5.67 -5.48 -9.99
CA VAL A 77 6.37 -4.82 -8.87
C VAL A 77 7.29 -5.80 -8.13
N ALA A 78 6.83 -7.03 -7.87
CA ALA A 78 7.63 -8.01 -7.15
C ALA A 78 8.84 -8.52 -7.95
N ASN A 79 8.76 -8.50 -9.28
CA ASN A 79 9.76 -9.09 -10.17
C ASN A 79 10.60 -8.06 -10.94
N ASP A 80 10.30 -6.76 -10.85
CA ASP A 80 11.08 -5.73 -11.54
C ASP A 80 12.53 -5.68 -11.01
N GLU A 81 13.49 -5.92 -11.91
CA GLU A 81 14.90 -6.01 -11.55
C GLU A 81 15.48 -4.68 -11.05
N LYS A 82 14.99 -3.55 -11.58
CA LYS A 82 15.48 -2.23 -11.18
C LYS A 82 14.98 -1.91 -9.79
N LEU A 83 13.73 -2.22 -9.48
CA LEU A 83 13.17 -2.08 -8.13
C LEU A 83 13.85 -3.01 -7.14
N ARG A 84 14.12 -4.26 -7.50
CA ARG A 84 14.84 -5.19 -6.62
C ARG A 84 16.22 -4.70 -6.23
N LYS A 85 16.89 -3.95 -7.11
CA LYS A 85 18.17 -3.30 -6.82
C LYS A 85 17.99 -2.02 -5.99
N ALA A 86 17.01 -1.18 -6.31
CA ALA A 86 16.81 0.12 -5.67
C ALA A 86 16.09 0.07 -4.31
N CYS A 87 15.10 -0.81 -4.17
CA CYS A 87 14.30 -1.01 -2.96
C CYS A 87 13.78 -2.46 -2.90
N PRO A 88 14.65 -3.44 -2.54
CA PRO A 88 14.27 -4.85 -2.46
C PRO A 88 13.10 -5.10 -1.50
N ALA A 89 12.95 -4.27 -0.46
CA ALA A 89 11.85 -4.34 0.50
C ALA A 89 10.46 -4.19 -0.14
N LEU A 90 10.30 -3.26 -1.10
CA LEU A 90 9.00 -3.06 -1.76
C LEU A 90 8.68 -4.21 -2.72
N ALA A 91 9.70 -4.73 -3.43
CA ALA A 91 9.54 -5.89 -4.28
C ALA A 91 9.16 -7.14 -3.45
N HIS A 92 9.82 -7.33 -2.31
CA HIS A 92 9.49 -8.41 -1.36
C HIS A 92 8.06 -8.28 -0.83
N LEU A 93 7.66 -7.09 -0.38
CA LEU A 93 6.29 -6.82 0.06
C LEU A 93 5.27 -7.21 -1.01
N ALA A 94 5.47 -6.78 -2.26
CA ALA A 94 4.56 -7.09 -3.36
C ALA A 94 4.42 -8.60 -3.60
N SER A 95 5.47 -9.38 -3.34
CA SER A 95 5.45 -10.84 -3.45
C SER A 95 4.56 -11.53 -2.40
N LEU A 96 4.27 -10.86 -1.28
CA LEU A 96 3.44 -11.35 -0.19
C LEU A 96 1.95 -11.01 -0.33
N ILE A 97 1.57 -10.26 -1.37
CA ILE A 97 0.18 -9.85 -1.60
C ILE A 97 -0.59 -10.99 -2.25
N GLY A 98 -1.70 -11.40 -1.64
CA GLY A 98 -2.62 -12.40 -2.20
C GLY A 98 -1.95 -13.71 -2.63
N ASP A 99 -2.46 -14.28 -3.72
CA ASP A 99 -1.91 -15.45 -4.40
C ASP A 99 -1.37 -15.06 -5.79
N PRO A 100 -0.74 -15.99 -6.54
CA PRO A 100 -0.24 -15.68 -7.88
C PRO A 100 -1.30 -15.09 -8.81
N ALA A 101 -2.55 -15.57 -8.80
CA ALA A 101 -3.60 -15.06 -9.68
C ALA A 101 -3.99 -13.63 -9.31
N VAL A 102 -4.14 -13.34 -8.02
CA VAL A 102 -4.35 -11.98 -7.52
C VAL A 102 -3.19 -11.07 -7.94
N ARG A 103 -1.94 -11.51 -7.83
CA ARG A 103 -0.77 -10.65 -8.16
C ARG A 103 -0.66 -10.30 -9.64
N HIS A 104 -1.09 -11.16 -10.55
CA HIS A 104 -1.07 -10.88 -11.99
C HIS A 104 -2.17 -9.91 -12.43
N LYS A 105 -3.13 -9.57 -11.56
CA LYS A 105 -4.21 -8.65 -11.88
C LYS A 105 -4.21 -7.42 -10.99
N GLY A 106 -4.11 -7.60 -9.67
CA GLY A 106 -4.06 -6.51 -8.70
C GLY A 106 -2.91 -5.56 -8.99
N THR A 107 -3.16 -4.26 -8.83
CA THR A 107 -2.22 -3.19 -9.17
C THR A 107 -1.91 -2.34 -7.96
N ILE A 108 -0.71 -1.76 -7.93
CA ILE A 108 -0.31 -0.87 -6.83
C ILE A 108 -1.28 0.31 -6.67
N GLY A 109 -1.69 0.95 -7.78
CA GLY A 109 -2.63 2.07 -7.74
C GLY A 109 -4.01 1.67 -7.25
N GLY A 110 -4.51 0.49 -7.63
CA GLY A 110 -5.78 -0.03 -7.13
C GLY A 110 -5.74 -0.30 -5.62
N SER A 111 -4.65 -0.89 -5.12
CA SER A 111 -4.47 -1.14 -3.69
C SER A 111 -4.38 0.17 -2.89
N VAL A 112 -3.65 1.16 -3.40
CA VAL A 112 -3.46 2.46 -2.75
C VAL A 112 -4.75 3.28 -2.78
N ALA A 113 -5.49 3.28 -3.89
CA ALA A 113 -6.77 3.99 -4.01
C ALA A 113 -7.86 3.38 -3.11
N ASN A 114 -7.86 2.06 -2.93
CA ASN A 114 -8.82 1.38 -2.04
C ASN A 114 -8.53 1.63 -0.56
N ASN A 115 -7.25 1.81 -0.20
CA ASN A 115 -6.78 2.02 1.17
C ASN A 115 -7.44 1.10 2.21
N ASP A 116 -7.45 -0.21 1.91
CA ASP A 116 -7.88 -1.20 2.91
C ASP A 116 -6.91 -1.14 4.10
N PRO A 117 -7.38 -1.06 5.35
CA PRO A 117 -6.52 -0.98 6.52
C PRO A 117 -5.52 -2.13 6.65
N ALA A 118 -5.78 -3.29 6.04
CA ALA A 118 -4.89 -4.45 6.04
C ALA A 118 -4.05 -4.60 4.76
N ALA A 119 -4.15 -3.67 3.80
CA ALA A 119 -3.34 -3.68 2.59
C ALA A 119 -1.87 -3.36 2.87
N ASP A 120 -0.98 -4.04 2.15
CA ASP A 120 0.46 -3.95 2.41
C ASP A 120 1.08 -2.62 1.95
N TYR A 121 0.73 -2.11 0.76
CA TYR A 121 1.36 -0.92 0.17
C TYR A 121 1.26 0.37 1.00
N PRO A 122 0.12 0.69 1.66
CA PRO A 122 0.03 1.88 2.49
C PRO A 122 1.18 2.02 3.50
N ALA A 123 1.57 0.93 4.18
CA ALA A 123 2.68 0.96 5.12
C ALA A 123 4.00 1.30 4.43
N ALA A 124 4.31 0.66 3.29
CA ALA A 124 5.54 0.96 2.56
C ALA A 124 5.59 2.40 2.09
N LEU A 125 4.52 2.90 1.47
CA LEU A 125 4.48 4.26 0.95
C LEU A 125 4.57 5.31 2.06
N LEU A 126 3.94 5.05 3.22
CA LEU A 126 4.04 5.92 4.38
C LEU A 126 5.46 5.92 4.98
N ALA A 127 6.09 4.75 5.15
CA ALA A 127 7.45 4.65 5.68
C ALA A 127 8.51 5.21 4.73
N LEU A 128 8.31 5.09 3.41
CA LEU A 128 9.21 5.61 2.38
C LEU A 128 9.03 7.13 2.17
N GLY A 129 8.05 7.76 2.82
CA GLY A 129 7.72 9.17 2.58
C GLY A 129 7.33 9.42 1.13
N ALA A 130 6.61 8.48 0.51
CA ALA A 130 6.29 8.52 -0.91
C ALA A 130 5.35 9.67 -1.27
N THR A 131 5.35 10.05 -2.54
CA THR A 131 4.38 10.92 -3.18
C THR A 131 3.44 10.08 -4.02
N ILE A 132 2.13 10.24 -3.80
CA ILE A 132 1.07 9.72 -4.66
C ILE A 132 0.81 10.77 -5.72
N VAL A 133 1.07 10.40 -6.97
CA VAL A 133 0.90 11.28 -8.13
C VAL A 133 -0.46 10.99 -8.75
N THR A 134 -1.27 12.02 -8.94
CA THR A 134 -2.55 11.93 -9.65
C THR A 134 -2.49 12.67 -10.98
N ASN A 135 -3.55 12.55 -11.78
CA ASN A 135 -3.75 13.34 -12.99
C ASN A 135 -3.93 14.85 -12.73
N LYS A 136 -4.10 15.29 -11.47
CA LYS A 136 -4.34 16.70 -11.13
C LYS A 136 -3.28 17.30 -10.20
N ARG A 137 -2.66 16.50 -9.33
CA ARG A 137 -1.72 16.98 -8.31
C ARG A 137 -0.88 15.87 -7.73
N GLU A 138 0.07 16.26 -6.91
CA GLU A 138 0.87 15.37 -6.07
C GLU A 138 0.44 15.49 -4.60
N ILE A 139 0.43 14.37 -3.88
CA ILE A 139 0.02 14.28 -2.48
C ILE A 139 1.04 13.43 -1.73
N SER A 140 1.58 13.92 -0.61
CA SER A 140 2.45 13.09 0.21
C SER A 140 1.67 11.93 0.85
N ALA A 141 2.30 10.77 1.03
CA ALA A 141 1.68 9.60 1.66
C ALA A 141 1.09 9.91 3.03
N ALA A 142 1.77 10.76 3.82
CA ALA A 142 1.30 11.22 5.13
C ALA A 142 0.00 12.04 5.08
N LYS A 143 -0.34 12.63 3.93
CA LYS A 143 -1.59 13.37 3.71
C LYS A 143 -2.59 12.59 2.86
N PHE A 144 -2.17 11.47 2.28
CA PHE A 144 -2.99 10.70 1.33
C PHE A 144 -3.90 9.71 2.05
N PHE A 145 -3.40 9.01 3.06
CA PHE A 145 -4.17 8.07 3.87
C PHE A 145 -4.84 8.83 5.01
N THR A 146 -6.17 8.95 4.98
CA THR A 146 -6.93 9.82 5.89
C THR A 146 -7.84 9.07 6.85
N GLY A 147 -7.90 7.75 6.74
CA GLY A 147 -8.68 6.88 7.62
C GLY A 147 -8.89 5.49 7.00
N LEU A 148 -9.81 4.71 7.57
CA LEU A 148 -10.18 3.38 7.06
C LEU A 148 -10.93 3.48 5.72
N PHE A 149 -10.40 2.89 4.64
CA PHE A 149 -10.97 2.98 3.29
C PHE A 149 -11.13 4.41 2.74
N GLU A 150 -10.52 5.40 3.41
CA GLU A 150 -10.59 6.79 3.04
C GLU A 150 -9.24 7.30 2.56
N THR A 151 -9.27 8.12 1.50
CA THR A 151 -8.07 8.77 0.96
C THR A 151 -8.35 10.23 0.65
N ALA A 152 -7.28 11.00 0.46
CA ALA A 152 -7.38 12.38 0.02
C ALA A 152 -7.76 12.56 -1.47
N LEU A 153 -8.08 11.49 -2.20
CA LEU A 153 -8.55 11.57 -3.59
C LEU A 153 -9.87 12.33 -3.65
N LYS A 154 -9.91 13.33 -4.54
CA LYS A 154 -11.15 13.99 -4.92
C LYS A 154 -11.80 13.27 -6.09
N GLU A 155 -13.08 13.56 -6.30
CA GLU A 155 -13.82 13.02 -7.44
C GLU A 155 -13.11 13.30 -8.78
N GLY A 156 -13.04 12.27 -9.63
CA GLY A 156 -12.33 12.30 -10.90
C GLY A 156 -10.80 12.43 -10.81
N GLU A 157 -10.20 12.32 -9.62
CA GLU A 157 -8.75 12.09 -9.50
C GLU A 157 -8.41 10.64 -9.77
N ILE A 158 -7.38 10.44 -10.58
CA ILE A 158 -6.85 9.13 -10.97
C ILE A 158 -5.41 9.10 -10.50
N ILE A 159 -5.06 8.13 -9.65
CA ILE A 159 -3.65 7.88 -9.32
C ILE A 159 -2.95 7.43 -10.61
N THR A 160 -1.89 8.14 -11.00
CA THR A 160 -1.11 7.83 -12.19
C THR A 160 0.20 7.11 -11.83
N ALA A 161 0.79 7.45 -10.69
CA ALA A 161 1.99 6.79 -10.19
C ALA A 161 2.16 6.96 -8.67
N VAL A 162 3.10 6.20 -8.10
CA VAL A 162 3.71 6.50 -6.80
C VAL A 162 5.20 6.74 -7.00
N SER A 163 5.77 7.68 -6.26
CA SER A 163 7.17 8.07 -6.37
C SER A 163 7.83 8.19 -5.00
N PHE A 164 9.06 7.71 -4.85
CA PHE A 164 9.80 7.81 -3.60
C PHE A 164 11.31 7.81 -3.84
N THR A 165 12.07 8.23 -2.83
CA THR A 165 13.53 8.09 -2.84
C THR A 165 13.91 6.73 -2.25
N ALA A 166 14.72 5.96 -2.97
CA ALA A 166 15.27 4.69 -2.52
C ALA A 166 15.91 4.81 -1.13
N PRO A 167 15.49 4.00 -0.14
CA PRO A 167 16.06 4.03 1.21
C PRO A 167 17.45 3.38 1.22
N ALA A 168 18.26 3.72 2.23
CA ALA A 168 19.55 3.05 2.43
C ALA A 168 19.38 1.61 2.92
N LYS A 169 18.39 1.39 3.80
CA LYS A 169 17.97 0.06 4.27
C LYS A 169 16.46 0.05 4.43
N ALA A 170 15.82 -1.06 4.09
CA ALA A 170 14.40 -1.26 4.35
C ALA A 170 14.04 -2.74 4.38
N ALA A 171 12.94 -3.08 5.03
CA ALA A 171 12.32 -4.39 4.95
C ALA A 171 10.84 -4.30 5.35
N TYR A 172 10.09 -5.32 4.96
CA TYR A 172 8.69 -5.50 5.32
C TYR A 172 8.48 -6.90 5.91
N GLU A 173 7.78 -6.97 7.04
CA GLU A 173 7.41 -8.23 7.67
C GLU A 173 5.92 -8.21 8.03
N LYS A 174 5.25 -9.34 7.79
CA LYS A 174 3.80 -9.47 7.97
C LYS A 174 3.44 -10.74 8.73
N PHE A 175 2.72 -10.56 9.83
CA PHE A 175 1.92 -11.61 10.44
C PHE A 175 0.57 -11.65 9.72
N ARG A 176 0.39 -12.64 8.85
CA ARG A 176 -0.79 -12.74 7.98
C ARG A 176 -1.91 -13.55 8.62
N ASN A 177 -3.16 -13.19 8.32
CA ASN A 177 -4.29 -14.10 8.50
C ASN A 177 -4.08 -15.31 7.56
N PRO A 178 -4.12 -16.56 8.06
CA PRO A 178 -3.85 -17.74 7.22
C PRO A 178 -4.84 -17.92 6.06
N ALA A 179 -6.11 -17.59 6.27
CA ALA A 179 -7.17 -17.78 5.29
C ALA A 179 -7.18 -16.64 4.25
N SER A 180 -7.22 -15.38 4.71
CA SER A 180 -7.35 -14.23 3.80
C SER A 180 -6.00 -13.72 3.26
N ARG A 181 -4.89 -14.06 3.90
CA ARG A 181 -3.51 -13.59 3.61
C ARG A 181 -3.27 -12.09 3.82
N TYR A 182 -4.29 -11.34 4.22
CA TYR A 182 -4.17 -9.96 4.68
C TYR A 182 -3.34 -9.86 5.96
N ALA A 183 -2.79 -8.68 6.21
CA ALA A 183 -2.05 -8.41 7.45
C ALA A 183 -3.00 -8.41 8.64
N ILE A 184 -2.73 -9.25 9.64
CA ILE A 184 -3.19 -8.93 11.00
C ILE A 184 -2.30 -7.80 11.52
N VAL A 185 -0.98 -7.93 11.34
CA VAL A 185 -0.03 -6.83 11.51
C VAL A 185 1.05 -6.93 10.43
N GLY A 186 1.29 -5.84 9.72
CA GLY A 186 2.41 -5.68 8.81
C GLY A 186 3.24 -4.46 9.20
N VAL A 187 4.57 -4.59 9.20
CA VAL A 187 5.48 -3.51 9.56
C VAL A 187 6.50 -3.29 8.46
N PHE A 188 6.55 -2.06 7.94
CA PHE A 188 7.60 -1.61 7.03
C PHE A 188 8.57 -0.72 7.79
N VAL A 189 9.85 -1.09 7.80
CA VAL A 189 10.94 -0.28 8.37
C VAL A 189 11.76 0.28 7.22
N ALA A 190 12.07 1.57 7.26
CA ALA A 190 12.95 2.23 6.32
C ALA A 190 13.97 3.14 7.05
N LYS A 191 15.23 3.08 6.62
CA LYS A 191 16.27 4.07 6.93
C LYS A 191 16.53 4.89 5.67
N GLY A 192 15.90 6.06 5.61
CA GLY A 192 16.03 7.01 4.50
C GLY A 192 17.02 8.13 4.80
N LYS A 193 17.07 9.14 3.91
CA LYS A 193 17.89 10.35 4.10
C LYS A 193 17.45 11.16 5.33
N ASP A 194 16.14 11.15 5.63
CA ASP A 194 15.53 11.94 6.70
C ASP A 194 15.45 11.15 8.03
N GLY A 195 16.16 10.02 8.12
CA GLY A 195 16.21 9.17 9.30
C GLY A 195 15.39 7.88 9.17
N VAL A 196 14.96 7.36 10.32
CA VAL A 196 14.22 6.10 10.41
C VAL A 196 12.72 6.36 10.40
N SER A 197 12.00 5.57 9.60
CA SER A 197 10.54 5.56 9.57
C SER A 197 10.03 4.12 9.70
N VAL A 198 8.98 3.94 10.50
CA VAL A 198 8.34 2.65 10.75
C VAL A 198 6.84 2.82 10.60
N ALA A 199 6.27 2.21 9.57
CA ALA A 199 4.84 2.24 9.33
C ALA A 199 4.21 0.87 9.55
N VAL A 200 2.98 0.88 10.04
CA VAL A 200 2.20 -0.28 10.47
C VAL A 200 0.89 -0.33 9.69
N THR A 201 0.54 -1.50 9.18
CA THR A 201 -0.76 -1.82 8.56
C THR A 201 -1.43 -3.00 9.29
N GLY A 202 -2.75 -3.12 9.13
CA GLY A 202 -3.60 -4.16 9.70
C GLY A 202 -4.01 -3.91 11.14
N ALA A 203 -3.38 -2.96 11.85
CA ALA A 203 -3.51 -2.83 13.31
C ALA A 203 -4.23 -1.56 13.80
N GLY A 204 -4.09 -0.43 13.10
CA GLY A 204 -4.62 0.85 13.55
C GLY A 204 -6.14 0.93 13.35
N ASP A 205 -6.87 1.47 14.33
CA ASP A 205 -8.31 1.71 14.22
C ASP A 205 -8.66 2.86 13.25
N ASP A 206 -7.69 3.68 12.88
CA ASP A 206 -7.78 4.73 11.86
C ASP A 206 -6.87 4.45 10.63
N GLY A 207 -6.57 3.18 10.38
CA GLY A 207 -5.82 2.72 9.21
C GLY A 207 -4.30 2.66 9.41
N VAL A 208 -3.55 2.93 8.33
CA VAL A 208 -2.08 2.86 8.34
C VAL A 208 -1.49 4.01 9.17
N PHE A 209 -0.50 3.72 10.01
CA PHE A 209 0.12 4.75 10.85
C PHE A 209 1.63 4.53 11.02
N ARG A 210 2.32 5.54 11.56
CA ARG A 210 3.75 5.44 11.94
C ARG A 210 3.89 5.19 13.44
N SER A 211 4.64 4.17 13.85
CA SER A 211 4.94 3.93 15.28
C SER A 211 6.14 4.77 15.71
N LYS A 212 5.86 5.82 16.50
CA LYS A 212 6.87 6.78 16.96
C LYS A 212 7.82 6.19 17.98
N GLU A 213 7.33 5.27 18.80
CA GLU A 213 8.09 4.56 19.82
C GLU A 213 9.19 3.70 19.18
N ILE A 214 8.84 2.96 18.12
CA ILE A 214 9.78 2.11 17.39
C ILE A 214 10.74 2.97 16.56
N GLU A 215 10.26 4.04 15.92
CA GLU A 215 11.13 5.01 15.22
C GLU A 215 12.18 5.60 16.15
N ALA A 216 11.80 6.04 17.35
CA ALA A 216 12.72 6.64 18.32
C ALA A 216 13.80 5.64 18.79
N ALA A 217 13.42 4.37 18.99
CA ALA A 217 14.36 3.32 19.37
C ALA A 217 15.34 2.99 18.24
N LEU A 218 14.83 2.77 17.02
CA LEU A 218 15.65 2.43 15.86
C LEU A 218 16.52 3.59 15.36
N ALA A 219 16.14 4.84 15.65
CA ALA A 219 16.96 6.00 15.36
C ALA A 219 18.26 6.02 16.17
N LYS A 220 18.25 5.49 17.42
CA LYS A 220 19.44 5.35 18.26
C LYS A 220 20.32 4.20 17.81
N ASN A 221 19.70 3.07 17.49
CA ASN A 221 20.39 1.88 17.01
C ASN A 221 19.47 1.12 16.05
N PHE A 222 19.86 1.05 14.77
CA PHE A 222 19.06 0.40 13.74
C PHE A 222 19.27 -1.12 13.76
N ALA A 223 18.89 -1.77 14.86
CA ALA A 223 19.03 -3.19 15.12
C ALA A 223 17.87 -3.73 15.95
N ALA A 224 17.62 -5.05 15.87
CA ALA A 224 16.50 -5.69 16.57
C ALA A 224 16.56 -5.52 18.10
N SER A 225 17.76 -5.54 18.67
CA SER A 225 17.98 -5.36 20.11
C SER A 225 17.58 -3.96 20.62
N ALA A 226 17.52 -2.96 19.76
CA ALA A 226 17.02 -1.63 20.13
C ALA A 226 15.53 -1.65 20.51
N LEU A 227 14.80 -2.69 20.11
CA LEU A 227 13.38 -2.87 20.38
C LEU A 227 13.12 -3.77 21.61
N ASP A 228 14.16 -4.17 22.34
CA ASP A 228 14.00 -4.90 23.60
C ASP A 228 13.36 -4.00 24.66
N GLY A 229 12.23 -4.44 25.21
CA GLY A 229 11.45 -3.67 26.19
C GLY A 229 10.61 -2.53 25.61
N VAL A 230 10.68 -2.24 24.31
CA VAL A 230 9.81 -1.23 23.67
C VAL A 230 8.36 -1.71 23.71
N LYS A 231 7.48 -0.86 24.26
CA LYS A 231 6.03 -1.11 24.31
C LYS A 231 5.32 -0.22 23.30
N VAL A 232 4.57 -0.84 22.41
CA VAL A 232 3.62 -0.14 21.54
C VAL A 232 2.30 0.02 22.31
N PRO A 233 1.72 1.22 22.40
CA PRO A 233 0.44 1.39 23.06
C PRO A 233 -0.66 0.65 22.29
N ALA A 234 -1.54 -0.05 23.02
CA ALA A 234 -2.76 -0.63 22.43
C ALA A 234 -3.83 0.42 22.13
N LYS A 235 -3.66 1.64 22.66
CA LYS A 235 -4.50 2.79 22.38
C LYS A 235 -4.44 3.11 20.89
N ASN A 236 -5.61 3.23 20.26
CA ASN A 236 -5.80 3.45 18.81
C ASN A 236 -5.47 2.22 17.93
N LEU A 237 -5.51 1.01 18.51
CA LEU A 237 -5.47 -0.23 17.74
C LEU A 237 -6.85 -0.89 17.73
N MET A 238 -7.19 -1.49 16.60
CA MET A 238 -8.49 -2.15 16.44
C MET A 238 -8.57 -3.44 17.25
N THR A 239 -9.78 -3.80 17.67
CA THR A 239 -10.12 -5.15 18.14
C THR A 239 -11.16 -5.73 17.22
N ASP A 240 -10.93 -6.95 16.73
CA ASP A 240 -11.86 -7.67 15.87
C ASP A 240 -11.89 -9.17 16.23
N LEU A 241 -12.59 -9.96 15.43
CA LEU A 241 -12.69 -11.41 15.58
C LEU A 241 -11.34 -12.14 15.53
N HIS A 242 -10.29 -11.51 14.95
CA HIS A 242 -9.01 -12.14 14.70
C HIS A 242 -7.94 -11.81 15.73
N ALA A 243 -8.00 -10.62 16.33
CA ALA A 243 -7.00 -10.17 17.29
C ALA A 243 -7.52 -9.01 18.16
N SER A 244 -7.17 -9.05 19.45
CA SER A 244 -7.33 -7.90 20.35
C SER A 244 -6.30 -6.80 20.06
N ALA A 245 -6.59 -5.58 20.50
CA ALA A 245 -5.67 -4.45 20.45
C ALA A 245 -4.33 -4.76 21.13
N GLU A 246 -4.34 -5.44 22.28
CA GLU A 246 -3.13 -5.83 23.02
C GLU A 246 -2.29 -6.85 22.24
N TYR A 247 -2.94 -7.81 21.59
CA TYR A 247 -2.24 -8.78 20.76
C TYR A 247 -1.60 -8.11 19.54
N ARG A 248 -2.30 -7.15 18.91
CA ARG A 248 -1.73 -6.34 17.81
C ARG A 248 -0.56 -5.50 18.28
N ALA A 249 -0.65 -4.84 19.44
CA ALA A 249 0.45 -4.09 20.02
C ALA A 249 1.71 -4.96 20.22
N ASN A 250 1.53 -6.19 20.72
CA ASN A 250 2.64 -7.15 20.84
C ASN A 250 3.20 -7.52 19.44
N LEU A 251 2.34 -7.87 18.50
CA LEU A 251 2.75 -8.26 17.15
C LEU A 251 3.50 -7.15 16.41
N ILE A 252 3.15 -5.87 16.60
CA ILE A 252 3.86 -4.74 16.01
C ILE A 252 5.34 -4.76 16.42
N ALA A 253 5.63 -4.94 17.72
CA ALA A 253 7.02 -5.03 18.19
C ALA A 253 7.75 -6.25 17.62
N VAL A 254 7.08 -7.41 17.54
CA VAL A 254 7.67 -8.64 16.98
C VAL A 254 7.97 -8.49 15.49
N MET A 255 7.02 -7.96 14.70
CA MET A 255 7.22 -7.75 13.27
C MET A 255 8.28 -6.68 13.00
N ALA A 256 8.33 -5.61 13.80
CA ALA A 256 9.38 -4.60 13.69
C ALA A 256 10.79 -5.15 13.94
N LYS A 257 10.96 -6.05 14.94
CA LYS A 257 12.23 -6.75 15.19
C LYS A 257 12.66 -7.59 14.00
N ARG A 258 11.73 -8.35 13.41
CA ARG A 258 12.01 -9.16 12.21
C ARG A 258 12.36 -8.26 11.02
N ALA A 259 11.61 -7.17 10.82
CA ALA A 259 11.83 -6.26 9.71
C ALA A 259 13.22 -5.58 9.82
N VAL A 260 13.60 -5.04 10.98
CA VAL A 260 14.93 -4.41 11.11
C VAL A 260 16.07 -5.44 11.02
N ALA A 261 15.86 -6.69 11.45
CA ALA A 261 16.82 -7.76 11.24
C ALA A 261 16.99 -8.07 9.74
N ALA A 262 15.90 -8.24 9.01
CA ALA A 262 15.90 -8.45 7.56
C ALA A 262 16.50 -7.27 6.79
N ALA A 263 16.27 -6.03 7.24
CA ALA A 263 16.84 -4.83 6.63
C ALA A 263 18.37 -4.72 6.80
N ASN A 264 18.95 -5.50 7.71
CA ASN A 264 20.39 -5.55 7.98
C ASN A 264 21.08 -6.78 7.38
N ALA A 265 20.32 -7.70 6.79
CA ALA A 265 20.84 -8.90 6.15
C ALA A 265 21.48 -8.62 4.79
#